data_AF-A0A8J6XXM5-F1
#
_entry.id   AF-A0A8J6XXM5-F1
#
_cell.length_a   1.000
_cell.length_b   1.000
_cell.length_c   1.000
_cell.angle_alpha   90.00
_cell.angle_beta   90.00
_cell.angle_gamma   90.00
#
_symmetry.space_group_name_H-M   'P 1'
#
loop_
_entity.id
_entity.type
_entity.pdbx_description
1 polymer ?
#
loop_
_entity_poly.entity_id
_entity_poly.type
_entity_poly.pdbx_seq_one_letter_code
_entity_poly.pdbx_strand_id
1 'polypeptide(L)'
;LRYGGIAVNAWTGMNFGLGNTHWGAAPGNTPDAIGSGTGSVHNSFLFDNPEKSVVYAPFRAWPKPVWFPNHRTLPALGRALAGYEGTASPLALLQVITAAMRA
;
A
#
# COMPACT_ATOMS: atom_id res chain seq x y z
N LEU A 1 -3.91 19.90 -0.08
CA LEU A 1 -3.71 18.73 -0.97
C LEU A 1 -5.08 18.21 -1.44
N ARG A 2 -5.36 18.27 -2.75
CA ARG A 2 -6.56 17.68 -3.40
C ARG A 2 -6.21 16.34 -4.06
N TYR A 3 -5.89 15.35 -3.22
CA TYR A 3 -5.61 13.97 -3.61
C TYR A 3 -6.46 13.03 -2.75
N GLY A 4 -7.06 12.00 -3.36
CA GLY A 4 -7.94 11.06 -2.65
C GLY A 4 -7.19 9.94 -1.93
N GLY A 5 -5.95 9.62 -2.33
CA GLY A 5 -5.06 8.73 -1.59
C GLY A 5 -3.77 9.44 -1.19
N ILE A 6 -3.46 9.45 0.11
CA ILE A 6 -2.24 10.05 0.65
C ILE A 6 -1.55 9.04 1.57
N ALA A 7 -0.22 8.98 1.51
CA ALA A 7 0.57 8.22 2.47
C ALA A 7 1.70 9.08 3.06
N VAL A 8 1.88 8.98 4.38
CA VAL A 8 2.91 9.67 5.15
C VAL A 8 3.87 8.62 5.70
N ASN A 9 5.15 8.70 5.30
CA ASN A 9 6.20 7.69 5.55
C ASN A 9 5.88 6.27 5.04
N ALA A 10 4.90 6.15 4.15
CA ALA A 10 4.50 4.90 3.53
C ALA A 10 4.42 5.07 2.01
N TRP A 11 4.47 3.95 1.30
CA TRP A 11 4.13 3.94 -0.11
C TRP A 11 2.63 4.16 -0.29
N THR A 12 2.26 5.02 -1.24
CA THR A 12 0.86 5.41 -1.48
C THR A 12 -0.03 4.21 -1.75
N GLY A 13 0.47 3.17 -2.43
CA GLY A 13 -0.20 1.89 -2.69
C GLY A 13 -0.76 1.16 -1.47
N MET A 14 -0.34 1.53 -0.25
CA MET A 14 -0.98 1.02 0.98
C MET A 14 -2.46 1.40 1.07
N ASN A 15 -2.86 2.57 0.55
CA ASN A 15 -4.28 2.95 0.45
C ASN A 15 -5.08 1.99 -0.46
N PHE A 16 -4.42 1.27 -1.37
CA PHE A 16 -5.08 0.22 -2.13
C PHE A 16 -5.12 -1.06 -1.30
N GLY A 17 -3.96 -1.51 -0.82
CA GLY A 17 -3.83 -2.81 -0.15
C GLY A 17 -4.68 -3.02 1.11
N LEU A 18 -5.03 -1.95 1.85
CA LEU A 18 -5.81 -2.08 3.09
C LEU A 18 -7.29 -2.42 2.87
N GLY A 19 -7.84 -2.15 1.68
CA GLY A 19 -9.24 -2.44 1.30
C GLY A 19 -10.33 -1.62 2.00
N ASN A 20 -10.11 -1.21 3.25
CA ASN A 20 -11.03 -0.34 3.99
C ASN A 20 -10.89 1.14 3.58
N THR A 21 -9.70 1.54 3.13
CA THR A 21 -9.41 2.88 2.60
C THR A 21 -10.11 3.07 1.26
N HIS A 22 -10.59 4.28 1.02
CA HIS A 22 -10.96 4.71 -0.33
C HIS A 22 -9.69 4.88 -1.16
N TRP A 23 -9.54 4.10 -2.23
CA TRP A 23 -8.52 4.29 -3.25
C TRP A 23 -9.12 5.01 -4.44
N GLY A 24 -8.87 6.31 -4.56
CA GLY A 24 -9.47 7.07 -5.64
C GLY A 24 -9.12 8.53 -5.64
N ALA A 25 -9.93 9.27 -6.40
CA ALA A 25 -9.78 10.69 -6.61
C ALA A 25 -10.30 11.52 -5.45
N ALA A 26 -9.67 12.66 -5.20
CA ALA A 26 -10.35 13.74 -4.49
C ALA A 26 -11.56 14.21 -5.32
N PRO A 27 -12.67 14.61 -4.68
CA PRO A 27 -13.86 15.10 -5.37
C PRO A 27 -13.58 16.28 -6.31
N GLY A 28 -14.27 16.32 -7.45
CA GLY A 28 -14.33 17.48 -8.35
C GLY A 28 -13.40 17.46 -9.57
N ASN A 29 -12.64 16.40 -9.81
CA ASN A 29 -11.85 16.28 -11.05
C ASN A 29 -12.75 15.93 -12.24
N THR A 30 -12.43 16.47 -13.42
CA THR A 30 -13.08 16.12 -14.70
C THR A 30 -12.12 15.34 -15.59
N PRO A 31 -12.60 14.62 -16.62
CA PRO A 31 -11.72 13.95 -17.59
C PRO A 31 -10.75 14.90 -18.30
N ASP A 32 -11.15 16.15 -18.54
CA ASP A 32 -10.31 17.18 -19.19
C ASP A 32 -9.29 17.82 -18.23
N ALA A 33 -9.46 17.64 -16.93
CA ALA A 33 -8.62 18.23 -15.88
C ALA A 33 -8.39 17.22 -14.75
N ILE A 34 -7.77 16.08 -15.09
CA ILE A 34 -7.50 15.00 -14.13
C ILE A 34 -6.36 15.42 -13.19
N GLY A 35 -6.67 15.52 -11.89
CA GLY A 35 -5.69 15.60 -10.81
C GLY A 35 -5.31 14.21 -10.29
N SER A 36 -6.03 13.73 -9.28
CA SER A 36 -5.80 12.43 -8.65
C SER A 36 -6.67 11.29 -9.22
N GLY A 37 -7.26 11.48 -10.41
CA GLY A 37 -8.23 10.58 -11.03
C GLY A 37 -9.67 11.11 -11.01
N THR A 38 -10.64 10.30 -11.45
CA THR A 38 -12.09 10.63 -11.41
C THR A 38 -12.95 9.52 -10.81
N GLY A 39 -12.37 8.35 -10.54
CA GLY A 39 -13.07 7.21 -9.98
C GLY A 39 -12.47 6.77 -8.65
N SER A 40 -13.03 5.69 -8.11
CA SER A 40 -12.56 5.08 -6.89
C SER A 40 -12.87 3.60 -6.84
N VAL A 41 -12.03 2.86 -6.11
CA VAL A 41 -12.24 1.48 -5.68
C VAL A 41 -11.94 1.37 -4.19
N HIS A 42 -12.30 0.23 -3.60
CA HIS A 42 -12.27 0.03 -2.14
C HIS A 42 -13.19 1.04 -1.42
N ASN A 43 -13.18 1.09 -0.08
CA ASN A 43 -14.21 1.69 0.81
C ASN A 43 -15.14 0.62 1.43
N SER A 44 -14.57 -0.35 2.16
CA SER A 44 -15.35 -1.39 2.85
C SER A 44 -16.36 -0.84 3.87
N PHE A 45 -16.19 0.39 4.35
CA PHE A 45 -17.13 1.06 5.25
C PHE A 45 -18.29 1.76 4.55
N LEU A 46 -18.30 1.77 3.21
CA LEU A 46 -19.36 2.38 2.40
C LEU A 46 -19.63 3.85 2.76
N PHE A 47 -18.58 4.62 3.06
CA PHE A 47 -18.71 6.07 3.18
C PHE A 47 -19.26 6.65 1.87
N ASP A 48 -20.29 7.48 1.97
CA ASP A 48 -21.04 7.98 0.81
C ASP A 48 -20.22 8.96 -0.04
N ASN A 49 -19.56 9.94 0.61
CA ASN A 49 -18.79 10.99 -0.06
C ASN A 49 -17.36 11.09 0.50
N PRO A 50 -16.51 10.05 0.31
CA PRO A 50 -15.15 10.07 0.81
C PRO A 50 -14.32 11.15 0.09
N GLU A 51 -13.73 12.08 0.84
CA GLU A 51 -12.86 13.10 0.26
C GLU A 51 -11.43 12.58 0.01
N LYS A 52 -10.94 11.75 0.94
CA LYS A 52 -9.61 11.14 0.90
C LYS A 52 -9.41 10.07 1.97
N SER A 53 -8.43 9.21 1.74
CA SER A 53 -7.78 8.37 2.74
C SER A 53 -6.34 8.82 2.97
N VAL A 54 -5.91 8.80 4.23
CA VAL A 54 -4.53 9.14 4.61
C VAL A 54 -3.97 8.01 5.46
N VAL A 55 -2.95 7.33 4.93
CA VAL A 55 -2.21 6.28 5.66
C VAL A 55 -0.99 6.90 6.31
N TYR A 56 -0.85 6.71 7.62
CA TYR A 56 0.34 7.10 8.36
C TYR A 56 1.16 5.87 8.73
N ALA A 57 2.48 5.96 8.54
CA ALA A 57 3.44 5.00 9.04
C ALA A 57 4.50 5.70 9.90
N PRO A 58 5.18 4.96 10.79
CA PRO A 58 6.33 5.49 11.53
C PRO A 58 7.43 5.98 10.58
N PHE A 59 8.10 7.08 10.93
CA PHE A 59 9.27 7.57 10.17
C PHE A 59 10.42 6.55 10.14
N ARG A 60 10.60 5.80 11.24
CA ARG A 60 11.50 4.65 11.35
C ARG A 60 10.67 3.42 11.67
N ALA A 61 10.59 2.49 10.73
CA ALA A 61 9.87 1.24 10.89
C ALA A 61 10.86 0.06 10.95
N TRP A 62 10.58 -0.90 11.84
CA TRP A 62 11.31 -2.15 11.93
C TRP A 62 10.32 -3.32 12.06
N PRO A 63 10.48 -4.39 11.26
CA PRO A 63 11.43 -4.54 10.14
C PRO A 63 11.21 -3.47 9.07
N LYS A 64 12.27 -3.17 8.29
CA LYS A 64 12.17 -2.15 7.23
C LYS A 64 11.09 -2.62 6.23
N PRO A 65 10.10 -1.79 5.88
CA PRO A 65 9.05 -2.21 4.95
C PRO A 65 9.52 -2.49 3.52
N VAL A 66 8.77 -3.34 2.82
CA VAL A 66 9.01 -3.78 1.43
C VAL A 66 9.05 -2.64 0.41
N TRP A 67 8.41 -1.51 0.72
CA TRP A 67 8.35 -0.36 -0.19
C TRP A 67 9.56 0.56 -0.12
N PHE A 68 10.52 0.29 0.78
CA PHE A 68 11.76 1.04 0.81
C PHE A 68 12.76 0.44 -0.20
N PRO A 69 13.19 1.20 -1.22
CA PRO A 69 14.08 0.68 -2.27
C PRO A 69 15.46 0.28 -1.73
N ASN A 70 15.85 0.78 -0.55
CA ASN A 70 17.10 0.42 0.13
C ASN A 70 16.96 -0.73 1.15
N HIS A 71 15.92 -1.55 1.03
CA HIS A 71 15.79 -2.78 1.80
C HIS A 71 16.81 -3.81 1.32
N ARG A 72 17.77 -4.19 2.17
CA ARG A 72 18.97 -4.96 1.78
C ARG A 72 18.65 -6.28 1.06
N THR A 73 17.58 -6.95 1.48
CA THR A 73 17.13 -8.24 0.94
C THR A 73 15.89 -8.12 0.04
N LEU A 74 15.59 -6.94 -0.51
CA LEU A 74 14.35 -6.69 -1.25
C LEU A 74 14.03 -7.72 -2.35
N PRO A 75 14.97 -8.13 -3.23
CA PRO A 75 14.67 -9.14 -4.25
C PRO A 75 14.33 -10.52 -3.67
N ALA A 76 14.97 -10.89 -2.56
CA ALA A 76 14.68 -12.15 -1.87
C ALA A 76 13.31 -12.09 -1.17
N LEU A 77 13.00 -10.96 -0.53
CA LEU A 77 11.72 -10.70 0.10
C LEU A 77 10.57 -10.72 -0.93
N GLY A 78 10.74 -10.08 -2.08
CA GLY A 78 9.74 -10.10 -3.16
C GLY A 78 9.46 -11.51 -3.70
N ARG A 79 10.51 -12.32 -3.92
CA ARG A 79 10.34 -13.73 -4.33
C ARG A 79 9.64 -14.57 -3.25
N ALA A 80 10.01 -14.38 -1.98
CA ALA A 80 9.38 -15.09 -0.88
C ALA A 80 7.90 -14.71 -0.75
N LEU A 81 7.56 -13.42 -0.89
CA LEU A 81 6.18 -12.94 -0.89
C LEU A 81 5.37 -13.55 -2.04
N ALA A 82 5.89 -13.51 -3.27
CA ALA A 82 5.23 -14.12 -4.42
C ALA A 82 5.03 -15.64 -4.24
N GLY A 83 6.02 -16.33 -3.68
CA GLY A 83 5.91 -17.74 -3.34
C GLY A 83 4.87 -18.03 -2.27
N TYR A 84 4.75 -17.17 -1.25
CA TYR A 84 3.73 -17.29 -0.22
C TYR A 84 2.33 -17.05 -0.77
N GLU A 85 2.12 -15.99 -1.53
CA GLU A 85 0.83 -15.70 -2.18
C GLU A 85 0.36 -16.86 -3.10
N GLY A 86 1.29 -17.48 -3.82
CA GLY A 86 0.96 -18.59 -4.73
C GLY A 86 0.71 -19.94 -4.06
N THR A 87 1.11 -20.14 -2.80
CA THR A 87 1.09 -21.47 -2.15
C THR A 87 0.42 -21.51 -0.77
N ALA A 88 0.29 -20.37 -0.10
CA ALA A 88 -0.07 -20.25 1.32
C ALA A 88 0.78 -21.14 2.26
N SER A 89 1.97 -21.55 1.81
CA SER A 89 2.81 -22.52 2.52
C SER A 89 3.44 -21.91 3.78
N PRO A 90 3.41 -22.59 4.94
CA PRO A 90 4.12 -22.16 6.14
C PRO A 90 5.64 -21.99 5.90
N LEU A 91 6.23 -22.81 5.04
CA LEU A 91 7.65 -22.68 4.69
C LEU A 91 7.92 -21.38 3.91
N ALA A 92 7.04 -21.03 2.97
CA ALA A 92 7.14 -19.77 2.24
C ALA A 92 6.96 -18.57 3.18
N LEU A 93 6.06 -18.66 4.16
CA LEU A 93 5.92 -17.64 5.21
C LEU A 93 7.21 -17.47 6.03
N LEU A 94 7.88 -18.56 6.41
CA LEU A 94 9.17 -18.50 7.11
C LEU A 94 10.25 -17.82 6.26
N GLN A 95 10.25 -18.03 4.94
CA GLN A 95 11.16 -17.33 4.03
C GLN A 95 10.87 -15.83 3.97
N VAL A 96 9.60 -15.42 3.95
CA VAL A 96 9.18 -14.00 4.04
C VAL A 96 9.71 -13.37 5.31
N ILE A 97 9.45 -13.99 6.46
CA ILE A 97 9.90 -13.49 7.77
C ILE A 97 11.42 -13.36 7.79
N THR A 98 12.15 -14.40 7.39
CA THR A 98 13.62 -14.40 7.38
C THR A 98 14.19 -13.30 6.48
N ALA A 99 13.60 -13.09 5.30
CA ALA A 99 14.03 -12.05 4.38
C ALA A 99 13.72 -10.64 4.93
N ALA A 100 12.54 -10.42 5.52
CA ALA A 100 12.12 -9.14 6.08
C ALA A 100 13.00 -8.69 7.27
N MET A 101 13.40 -9.62 8.13
CA MET A 101 14.22 -9.32 9.31
C MET A 101 15.67 -8.94 8.98
N ARG A 102 16.13 -9.23 7.76
CA ARG A 102 17.50 -8.97 7.29
C ARG A 102 17.66 -7.63 6.56
N ALA A 103 16.73 -6.70 6.74
CA ALA A 103 16.70 -5.42 6.03
C ALA A 103 17.85 -4.44 6.32
#